data_AF-A0A1F9WH16-F1
#
_entry.id   AF-A0A1F9WH16-F1
#
_cell.length_a   1.000
_cell.length_b   1.000
_cell.length_c   1.000
_cell.angle_alpha   90.00
_cell.angle_beta   90.00
_cell.angle_gamma   90.00
#
_symmetry.space_group_name_H-M   'P 1'
#
loop_
_entity.id
_entity.type
_entity.pdbx_description
1 polymer ?
#
loop_
_entity_poly.entity_id
_entity_poly.type
_entity_poly.pdbx_seq_one_letter_code
_entity_poly.pdbx_strand_id
1 'polypeptide(L)'
;MNNRKGFTLIELLVVVLIIGILASVAVPQYFKVVERSRLAAPNSLFGAIAASQESNMVRYGSYTVDFTKLDQTFTGTGGACPTTTCVMGDFSYTLVTVGSAGFVINATRVGNTSSRYGAYVLTYTVPGNKVSISGGVGTYNNDLL
;
A
#
# COMPACT_ATOMS: atom_id res chain seq x y z
N MET A 1 7.63 46.75 -37.18
CA MET A 1 7.14 47.38 -35.93
C MET A 1 6.52 46.27 -35.08
N ASN A 2 7.23 45.79 -34.06
CA ASN A 2 6.80 44.63 -33.28
C ASN A 2 5.90 45.09 -32.12
N ASN A 3 4.59 44.88 -32.29
CA ASN A 3 3.58 45.18 -31.30
C ASN A 3 3.64 44.14 -30.17
N ARG A 4 4.45 44.39 -29.13
CA ARG A 4 4.51 43.52 -27.95
C ARG A 4 3.26 43.76 -27.11
N LYS A 5 2.23 42.92 -27.32
CA LYS A 5 1.09 42.82 -26.40
C LYS A 5 1.60 42.22 -25.09
N GLY A 6 1.71 43.05 -24.05
CA GLY A 6 2.01 42.60 -22.70
C GLY A 6 0.77 42.00 -22.03
N PHE A 7 0.99 41.00 -21.17
CA PHE A 7 -0.04 40.41 -20.31
C PHE A 7 -0.56 41.47 -19.33
N THR A 8 -1.87 41.53 -19.11
CA THR A 8 -2.44 42.45 -18.11
C THR A 8 -2.32 41.85 -16.71
N LEU A 9 -2.13 42.69 -15.68
CA LEU A 9 -2.08 42.24 -14.29
C LEU A 9 -3.42 41.62 -13.84
N ILE A 10 -4.53 42.09 -14.41
CA ILE A 10 -5.86 41.56 -14.09
C ILE A 10 -6.08 40.17 -14.68
N GLU A 11 -5.52 39.87 -15.86
CA GLU A 11 -5.55 38.53 -16.43
C GLU A 11 -4.83 37.54 -15.53
N LEU A 12 -3.66 37.90 -14.98
CA LEU A 12 -2.96 37.04 -14.03
C LEU A 12 -3.71 36.87 -12.71
N LEU A 13 -4.39 37.91 -12.22
CA LEU A 13 -5.14 37.84 -10.96
C LEU A 13 -6.32 36.86 -11.05
N VAL A 14 -7.11 36.94 -12.11
CA VAL A 14 -8.26 36.03 -12.32
C VAL A 14 -7.79 34.59 -12.52
N VAL A 15 -6.67 34.38 -13.22
CA VAL A 15 -6.10 33.04 -13.43
C VAL A 15 -5.66 32.40 -12.10
N VAL A 16 -4.94 33.14 -11.26
CA VAL A 16 -4.49 32.62 -9.95
C VAL A 16 -5.69 32.37 -9.03
N LEU A 17 -6.74 33.19 -9.10
CA LEU A 17 -7.99 32.97 -8.35
C LEU A 17 -8.67 31.65 -8.75
N ILE A 18 -8.80 31.37 -10.05
CA ILE A 18 -9.40 30.13 -10.55
C ILE A 18 -8.54 28.92 -10.14
N ILE A 19 -7.21 29.00 -10.31
CA ILE A 19 -6.29 27.93 -9.91
C ILE A 19 -6.36 27.69 -8.39
N GLY A 20 -6.51 28.74 -7.58
CA GLY A 20 -6.67 28.63 -6.13
C GLY A 20 -7.91 27.81 -5.72
N ILE A 21 -9.06 28.07 -6.36
CA ILE A 21 -10.29 27.31 -6.12
C ILE A 21 -10.10 25.85 -6.54
N LEU A 22 -9.57 25.60 -7.74
CA LEU A 22 -9.33 24.24 -8.22
C LEU A 22 -8.34 23.48 -7.33
N ALA A 23 -7.26 24.12 -6.89
CA ALA A 23 -6.25 23.51 -6.02
C ALA A 23 -6.85 23.07 -4.67
N SER A 24 -7.79 23.85 -4.11
CA SER A 24 -8.42 23.50 -2.82
C SER A 24 -9.16 22.16 -2.85
N VAL A 25 -9.77 21.80 -3.99
CA VAL A 25 -10.50 20.53 -4.18
C VAL A 25 -9.60 19.44 -4.76
N ALA A 26 -8.71 19.78 -5.68
CA ALA A 26 -7.85 18.82 -6.37
C ALA A 26 -6.78 18.21 -5.46
N VAL A 27 -6.18 19.01 -4.57
CA VAL A 27 -5.10 18.57 -3.67
C VAL A 27 -5.52 17.41 -2.75
N PRO A 28 -6.64 17.47 -1.99
CA PRO A 28 -7.05 16.34 -1.16
C PRO A 28 -7.38 15.09 -1.98
N GLN A 29 -8.01 15.25 -3.16
CA GLN A 29 -8.32 14.12 -4.05
C GLN A 29 -7.05 13.45 -4.60
N TYR A 30 -6.08 14.25 -5.05
CA TYR A 30 -4.80 13.75 -5.57
C TYR A 30 -4.08 12.85 -4.55
N PHE A 31 -4.04 13.28 -3.28
CA PHE A 31 -3.41 12.47 -2.24
C PHE A 31 -4.12 11.13 -2.01
N LYS A 32 -5.46 11.06 -2.13
CA LYS A 32 -6.20 9.79 -1.99
C LYS A 32 -5.87 8.83 -3.14
N VAL A 33 -5.73 9.35 -4.36
CA VAL A 33 -5.36 8.57 -5.55
C VAL A 33 -3.94 8.01 -5.41
N VAL A 34 -2.99 8.84 -4.99
CA VAL A 34 -1.60 8.40 -4.76
C VAL A 34 -1.54 7.29 -3.71
N GLU A 35 -2.31 7.41 -2.63
CA GLU A 35 -2.32 6.38 -1.58
C GLU A 35 -2.97 5.08 -2.08
N ARG A 36 -4.09 5.15 -2.82
CA ARG A 36 -4.69 3.97 -3.44
C ARG A 36 -3.73 3.26 -4.39
N SER A 37 -2.94 4.00 -5.15
CA SER A 37 -1.91 3.43 -6.02
C SER A 37 -0.82 2.68 -5.23
N ARG A 38 -0.49 3.15 -4.02
CA ARG A 38 0.46 2.43 -3.14
C ARG A 38 -0.13 1.12 -2.62
N LEU A 39 -1.44 1.06 -2.35
CA LEU A 39 -2.13 -0.15 -1.89
C LEU A 39 -2.24 -1.24 -2.97
N ALA A 40 -2.04 -0.91 -4.24
CA ALA A 40 -2.01 -1.90 -5.31
C ALA A 40 -0.83 -2.89 -5.15
N ALA A 41 0.31 -2.44 -4.61
CA ALA A 41 1.48 -3.27 -4.38
C ALA A 41 1.28 -4.38 -3.32
N PRO A 42 0.78 -4.10 -2.09
CA PRO A 42 0.49 -5.16 -1.13
C PRO A 42 -0.62 -6.10 -1.60
N ASN A 43 -1.64 -5.59 -2.31
CA ASN A 43 -2.72 -6.43 -2.83
C ASN A 43 -2.23 -7.49 -3.83
N SER A 44 -1.30 -7.15 -4.73
CA SER A 44 -0.72 -8.14 -5.65
C SER A 44 0.19 -9.13 -4.93
N LEU A 45 0.95 -8.67 -3.93
CA LEU A 45 1.82 -9.52 -3.12
C LEU A 45 1.05 -10.50 -2.23
N PHE A 46 -0.12 -10.13 -1.71
CA PHE A 46 -0.97 -11.07 -0.96
C PHE A 46 -1.36 -12.29 -1.78
N GLY A 47 -1.68 -12.12 -3.07
CA GLY A 47 -1.98 -13.23 -3.97
C GLY A 47 -0.78 -14.16 -4.19
N ALA A 48 0.42 -13.58 -4.39
CA ALA A 48 1.65 -14.35 -4.58
C ALA A 48 2.03 -15.13 -3.31
N ILE A 49 1.94 -14.49 -2.15
CA ILE A 49 2.20 -15.14 -0.85
C ILE A 49 1.15 -16.23 -0.59
N ALA A 50 -0.13 -15.98 -0.86
CA ALA A 50 -1.18 -16.98 -0.68
C ALA A 50 -0.96 -18.22 -1.56
N ALA A 51 -0.63 -18.03 -2.84
CA ALA A 51 -0.33 -19.14 -3.75
C ALA A 51 0.89 -19.96 -3.30
N SER A 52 1.94 -19.29 -2.80
CA SER A 52 3.12 -20.00 -2.28
C SER A 52 2.85 -20.73 -0.96
N GLN A 53 1.97 -20.20 -0.10
CA GLN A 53 1.48 -20.88 1.10
C GLN A 53 0.67 -22.14 0.77
N GLU A 54 -0.19 -22.09 -0.25
CA GLU A 54 -0.94 -23.25 -0.74
C GLU A 54 0.00 -24.33 -1.30
N SER A 55 1.03 -23.94 -2.06
CA SER A 55 2.08 -24.87 -2.53
C SER A 55 2.81 -25.53 -1.36
N ASN A 56 3.16 -24.77 -0.32
CA ASN A 56 3.79 -25.29 0.89
C ASN A 56 2.87 -26.27 1.64
N MET A 57 1.56 -26.00 1.67
CA MET A 57 0.56 -26.87 2.27
C MET A 57 0.46 -28.21 1.52
N VAL A 58 0.54 -28.21 0.19
CA VAL A 58 0.54 -29.44 -0.61
C VAL A 58 1.83 -30.25 -0.39
N ARG A 59 2.98 -29.59 -0.20
CA ARG A 59 4.27 -30.27 -0.04
C ARG A 59 4.54 -30.79 1.36
N TYR A 60 4.25 -29.99 2.38
CA TYR A 60 4.63 -30.26 3.77
C TYR A 60 3.44 -30.44 4.71
N GLY A 61 2.20 -30.24 4.23
CA GLY A 61 0.99 -30.40 5.03
C GLY A 61 0.80 -29.31 6.10
N SER A 62 1.48 -28.17 5.98
CA SER A 62 1.36 -27.06 6.93
C SER A 62 1.65 -25.71 6.27
N TYR A 63 1.05 -24.64 6.80
CA TYR A 63 1.43 -23.26 6.46
C TYR A 63 2.70 -22.85 7.22
N THR A 64 3.49 -21.98 6.60
CA THR A 64 4.76 -21.50 7.17
C THR A 64 4.69 -20.03 7.53
N VAL A 65 5.38 -19.64 8.60
CA VAL A 65 5.62 -18.22 8.90
C VAL A 65 6.94 -17.73 8.30
N ASP A 66 7.69 -18.62 7.66
CA ASP A 66 9.00 -18.32 7.08
C ASP A 66 8.91 -18.13 5.57
N PHE A 67 9.23 -16.92 5.08
CA PHE A 67 9.33 -16.59 3.65
C PHE A 67 10.36 -17.45 2.91
N THR A 68 11.40 -17.93 3.59
CA THR A 68 12.44 -18.79 3.00
C THR A 68 11.97 -20.21 2.71
N LYS A 69 10.87 -20.65 3.35
CA LYS A 69 10.27 -21.96 3.12
C LYS A 69 9.21 -21.94 2.02
N LEU A 70 8.86 -20.76 1.52
CA LEU A 70 7.96 -20.61 0.39
C LEU A 70 8.73 -20.93 -0.89
N ASP A 71 8.08 -21.61 -1.83
CA ASP A 71 8.65 -21.99 -3.13
C ASP A 71 8.80 -20.79 -4.10
N GLN A 72 8.72 -19.57 -3.56
CA GLN A 72 8.92 -18.31 -4.27
C GLN A 72 9.99 -17.47 -3.57
N THR A 73 10.91 -16.92 -4.35
CA THR A 73 11.88 -15.95 -3.85
C THR A 73 11.25 -14.56 -3.79
N PHE A 74 10.97 -14.11 -2.57
CA PHE A 74 10.60 -12.72 -2.32
C PHE A 74 11.88 -11.90 -2.08
N THR A 75 12.02 -10.80 -2.82
CA THR A 75 13.15 -9.86 -2.66
C THR A 75 12.65 -8.57 -2.04
N GLY A 76 13.21 -8.24 -0.88
CA GLY A 76 12.96 -7.01 -0.16
C GLY A 76 14.02 -5.94 -0.39
N THR A 77 13.88 -4.82 0.30
CA THR A 77 14.76 -3.64 0.21
C THR A 77 16.21 -3.95 0.61
N GLY A 78 16.45 -5.03 1.36
CA GLY A 78 17.78 -5.50 1.77
C GLY A 78 18.25 -6.81 1.12
N GLY A 79 17.60 -7.28 0.05
CA GLY A 79 17.89 -8.58 -0.56
C GLY A 79 16.84 -9.64 -0.24
N ALA A 80 17.24 -10.91 -0.10
CA ALA A 80 16.30 -11.99 0.22
C ALA A 80 15.57 -11.70 1.54
N CYS A 81 14.26 -11.96 1.55
CA CYS A 81 13.43 -11.73 2.72
C CYS A 81 13.94 -12.47 3.96
N PRO A 82 14.10 -11.79 5.11
CA PRO A 82 14.29 -12.45 6.40
C PRO A 82 13.10 -13.38 6.70
N THR A 83 13.35 -14.42 7.49
CA THR A 83 12.42 -15.52 7.75
C THR A 83 10.98 -15.05 7.97
N THR A 84 10.70 -14.27 9.01
CA THR A 84 9.31 -13.98 9.44
C THR A 84 8.80 -12.61 8.99
N THR A 85 9.71 -11.71 8.60
CA THR A 85 9.41 -10.31 8.26
C THR A 85 10.16 -9.93 7.01
N CYS A 86 9.48 -9.36 6.01
CA CYS A 86 10.11 -8.85 4.81
C CYS A 86 9.65 -7.45 4.44
N VAL A 87 10.59 -6.54 4.21
CA VAL A 87 10.28 -5.19 3.72
C VAL A 87 10.38 -5.18 2.20
N MET A 88 9.26 -4.95 1.51
CA MET A 88 9.17 -4.87 0.05
C MET A 88 8.57 -3.52 -0.33
N GLY A 89 9.40 -2.62 -0.88
CA GLY A 89 8.99 -1.25 -1.17
C GLY A 89 8.65 -0.48 0.11
N ASP A 90 7.47 0.15 0.13
CA ASP A 90 6.96 0.98 1.24
C ASP A 90 6.29 0.16 2.36
N PHE A 91 6.32 -1.19 2.31
CA PHE A 91 5.58 -2.04 3.24
C PHE A 91 6.48 -3.15 3.83
N SER A 92 6.26 -3.46 5.10
CA SER A 92 6.80 -4.60 5.81
C SER A 92 5.73 -5.66 6.00
N TYR A 93 6.01 -6.86 5.51
CA TYR A 93 5.12 -8.01 5.50
C TYR A 93 5.53 -8.97 6.60
N THR A 94 4.58 -9.39 7.43
CA THR A 94 4.78 -10.45 8.42
C THR A 94 3.77 -11.56 8.20
N LEU A 95 4.23 -12.80 8.36
CA LEU A 95 3.41 -14.00 8.24
C LEU A 95 3.05 -14.51 9.64
N VAL A 96 1.78 -14.82 9.85
CA VAL A 96 1.29 -15.40 11.10
C VAL A 96 0.41 -16.58 10.76
N THR A 97 0.66 -17.75 11.34
CA THR A 97 -0.22 -18.91 11.18
C THR A 97 -1.39 -18.83 12.16
N VAL A 98 -2.58 -19.26 11.72
CA VAL A 98 -3.79 -19.34 12.54
C VAL A 98 -4.19 -20.81 12.60
N GLY A 99 -3.55 -21.55 13.50
CA GLY A 99 -3.66 -23.00 13.58
C GLY A 99 -3.08 -23.69 12.34
N SER A 100 -3.58 -24.90 12.05
CA SER A 100 -3.14 -25.70 10.89
C SER A 100 -3.88 -25.38 9.59
N ALA A 101 -5.01 -24.66 9.67
CA ALA A 101 -5.93 -24.47 8.54
C ALA A 101 -5.95 -23.05 7.98
N GLY A 102 -5.19 -22.11 8.56
CA GLY A 102 -5.22 -20.71 8.16
C GLY A 102 -3.91 -19.98 8.38
N PHE A 103 -3.79 -18.84 7.71
CA PHE A 103 -2.69 -17.91 7.89
C PHE A 103 -3.19 -16.47 7.69
N VAL A 104 -2.41 -15.54 8.24
CA VAL A 104 -2.62 -14.12 8.17
C VAL A 104 -1.34 -13.47 7.65
N ILE A 105 -1.49 -12.58 6.68
CA ILE A 105 -0.41 -11.73 6.18
C ILE A 105 -0.70 -10.30 6.65
N ASN A 106 0.23 -9.70 7.40
CA ASN A 106 0.14 -8.31 7.79
C ASN A 106 1.14 -7.48 6.98
N ALA A 107 0.67 -6.52 6.20
CA ALA A 107 1.50 -5.52 5.53
C ALA A 107 1.40 -4.18 6.28
N THR A 108 2.43 -3.85 7.03
CA THR A 108 2.58 -2.58 7.76
C THR A 108 3.31 -1.59 6.89
N ARG A 109 2.77 -0.38 6.70
CA ARG A 109 3.47 0.67 5.96
C ARG A 109 4.76 1.10 6.69
N VAL A 110 5.90 1.06 6.00
CA VAL A 110 7.23 1.43 6.49
C VAL A 110 7.79 2.57 5.65
N GLY A 111 8.25 3.65 6.30
CA GLY A 111 8.83 4.82 5.64
C GLY A 111 8.33 6.13 6.26
N ASN A 112 8.75 7.28 5.70
CA ASN A 112 8.28 8.61 6.10
C ASN A 112 6.75 8.64 6.06
N THR A 113 6.13 8.40 7.21
CA THR A 113 4.69 8.40 7.37
C THR A 113 4.23 9.80 7.01
N SER A 114 3.65 9.97 5.83
CA SER A 114 2.95 11.21 5.50
C SER A 114 1.99 11.48 6.66
N SER A 115 2.22 12.57 7.40
CA SER A 115 1.52 12.88 8.66
C SER A 115 -0.01 12.84 8.52
N ARG A 116 -0.52 12.97 7.28
CA ARG A 116 -1.94 12.87 6.92
C ARG A 116 -2.54 11.46 6.97
N TYR A 117 -1.76 10.42 6.68
CA TYR A 117 -2.24 9.03 6.64
C TYR A 117 -1.79 8.23 7.85
N GLY A 118 -0.68 8.61 8.48
CA GLY A 118 -0.13 7.88 9.62
C GLY A 118 0.39 6.49 9.27
N ALA A 119 0.58 5.66 10.29
CA ALA A 119 0.89 4.24 10.13
C ALA A 119 -0.41 3.43 10.12
N TYR A 120 -0.56 2.55 9.13
CA TYR A 120 -1.66 1.60 9.01
C TYR A 120 -1.13 0.23 8.59
N VAL A 121 -1.96 -0.79 8.84
CA VAL A 121 -1.67 -2.20 8.57
C VAL A 121 -2.78 -2.76 7.69
N LEU A 122 -2.42 -3.39 6.58
CA LEU A 122 -3.32 -4.26 5.84
C LEU A 122 -3.18 -5.69 6.34
N THR A 123 -4.29 -6.34 6.60
CA THR A 123 -4.34 -7.73 7.07
C THR A 123 -5.11 -8.58 6.07
N TYR A 124 -4.44 -9.55 5.46
CA TYR A 124 -5.06 -10.57 4.63
C TYR A 124 -5.25 -11.84 5.46
N THR A 125 -6.48 -12.34 5.57
CA THR A 125 -6.81 -13.51 6.41
C THR A 125 -7.35 -14.67 5.59
N VAL A 126 -6.77 -15.86 5.82
CA VAL A 126 -7.22 -17.15 5.30
C VAL A 126 -7.51 -18.08 6.49
N PRO A 127 -8.65 -18.80 6.51
CA PRO A 127 -9.72 -18.83 5.50
C PRO A 127 -10.57 -17.56 5.50
N GLY A 128 -11.03 -17.14 4.31
CA GLY A 128 -11.95 -16.00 4.14
C GLY A 128 -11.54 -15.02 3.05
N ASN A 129 -10.28 -15.04 2.61
CA ASN A 129 -9.72 -14.17 1.57
C ASN A 129 -10.13 -12.69 1.74
N LYS A 130 -10.18 -12.22 2.98
CA LYS A 130 -10.56 -10.85 3.31
C LYS A 130 -9.31 -10.02 3.54
N VAL A 131 -9.25 -8.86 2.90
CA VAL A 131 -8.29 -7.79 3.24
C VAL A 131 -9.01 -6.81 4.18
N SER A 132 -8.42 -6.55 5.33
CA SER A 132 -8.88 -5.52 6.27
C SER A 132 -7.78 -4.48 6.47
N ILE A 133 -8.16 -3.24 6.72
CA ILE A 133 -7.21 -2.17 7.05
C ILE A 133 -7.44 -1.78 8.51
N SER A 134 -6.37 -1.66 9.29
CA SER A 134 -6.41 -1.23 10.68
C SER A 134 -5.36 -0.14 10.93
N GLY A 135 -5.73 0.88 11.71
CA GLY A 135 -4.88 2.03 12.00
C GLY A 135 -4.99 3.17 10.97
N GLY A 136 -4.09 4.15 11.08
CA GLY A 136 -4.07 5.37 10.27
C GLY A 136 -4.72 6.60 10.93
N VAL A 137 -4.44 7.78 10.38
CA VAL A 137 -5.02 9.07 10.80
C VAL A 137 -6.30 9.35 10.01
N GLY A 138 -7.45 9.08 10.62
CA GLY A 138 -8.75 9.01 9.91
C GLY A 138 -9.16 7.57 9.67
N THR A 139 -10.46 7.29 9.72
CA THR A 139 -11.02 5.93 9.68
C THR A 139 -10.89 5.32 8.28
N TYR A 140 -9.69 4.89 7.88
CA TYR A 140 -9.42 4.24 6.59
C TYR A 140 -9.79 2.76 6.55
N ASN A 141 -10.75 2.33 7.37
CA ASN A 141 -11.05 0.92 7.58
C ASN A 141 -11.62 0.23 6.32
N ASN A 142 -11.95 0.99 5.27
CA ASN A 142 -12.66 0.52 4.08
C ASN A 142 -12.65 1.48 2.87
N ASP A 143 -12.39 2.79 3.03
CA ASP A 143 -12.47 3.78 1.93
C ASP A 143 -11.37 3.70 0.85
N LEU A 144 -10.41 2.80 1.03
CA LEU A 144 -9.23 2.64 0.18
C LEU A 144 -9.10 1.24 -0.46
N LEU A 145 -10.00 0.30 -0.11
CA LEU A 145 -10.15 -1.00 -0.78
C LEU A 145 -11.09 -0.83 -1.98
#